data_AF-A0A0Q8QYF2-F1
#
_entry.id   AF-A0A0Q8QYF2-F1
#
_cell.length_a   1.000
_cell.length_b   1.000
_cell.length_c   1.000
_cell.angle_alpha   90.00
_cell.angle_beta   90.00
_cell.angle_gamma   90.00
#
_symmetry.space_group_name_H-M   'P 1'
#
loop_
_entity.id
_entity.type
_entity.pdbx_description
1 polymer ?
#
loop_
_entity_poly.entity_id
_entity_poly.type
_entity_poly.pdbx_seq_one_letter_code
_entity_poly.pdbx_strand_id
1 'polypeptide(L)'
;MSMTGIDLWVGKTLFVPLIIKFCQITRQSQYAVSRLFWFITALDQLRIATTLTSQIIAGLFSVFMMFTASTRADMPAFSMAWFRMVALVFLALDVFSGIISGAWRGVEIWLLVLFAEYAATITTVPPREDRKATRKLRPGEASR
;
A
#
# COMPACT_ATOMS: atom_id res chain seq x y z
N MET A 1 -24.73 -4.28 4.41
CA MET A 1 -23.32 -3.98 4.77
C MET A 1 -23.02 -2.58 4.25
N SER A 2 -22.59 -1.63 5.09
CA SER A 2 -22.30 -0.26 4.65
C SER A 2 -20.98 -0.20 3.86
N MET A 3 -20.77 0.85 3.05
CA MET A 3 -19.50 1.05 2.31
C MET A 3 -18.28 1.02 3.25
N THR A 4 -18.39 1.64 4.42
CA THR A 4 -17.36 1.61 5.46
C THR A 4 -17.11 0.20 6.01
N GLY A 5 -18.17 -0.61 6.13
CA GLY A 5 -18.04 -2.02 6.56
C GLY A 5 -17.30 -2.88 5.55
N ILE A 6 -17.49 -2.64 4.25
CA ILE A 6 -16.76 -3.31 3.18
C ILE A 6 -15.29 -2.90 3.20
N ASP A 7 -14.99 -1.60 3.23
CA ASP A 7 -13.63 -1.06 3.31
C ASP A 7 -12.84 -1.65 4.50
N LEU A 8 -13.46 -1.65 5.69
CA LEU A 8 -12.84 -2.25 6.89
C LEU A 8 -12.61 -3.75 6.76
N TRP A 9 -13.58 -4.48 6.19
CA TRP A 9 -13.45 -5.92 6.00
C TRP A 9 -12.34 -6.27 5.01
N VAL A 10 -12.29 -5.57 3.88
CA VAL A 10 -11.26 -5.75 2.84
C VAL A 10 -9.88 -5.42 3.42
N GLY A 11 -9.74 -4.27 4.07
CA GLY A 11 -8.48 -3.86 4.69
C GLY A 11 -8.00 -4.90 5.70
N LYS A 12 -8.86 -5.31 6.63
CA LYS A 12 -8.50 -6.26 7.70
C LYS A 12 -8.17 -7.66 7.18
N THR A 13 -8.84 -8.11 6.13
CA THR A 13 -8.74 -9.51 5.65
C THR A 13 -7.64 -9.68 4.61
N LEU A 14 -7.51 -8.75 3.67
CA LEU A 14 -6.67 -8.92 2.48
C LEU A 14 -5.37 -8.12 2.57
N PHE A 15 -5.44 -6.82 2.88
CA PHE A 15 -4.29 -5.93 2.70
C PHE A 15 -3.46 -5.73 3.98
N VAL A 16 -4.10 -5.35 5.09
CA VAL A 16 -3.41 -4.94 6.34
C VAL A 16 -2.48 -6.03 6.88
N PRO A 17 -2.85 -7.33 6.95
CA PRO A 17 -1.94 -8.37 7.43
C PRO A 17 -0.69 -8.52 6.55
N LEU A 18 -0.85 -8.42 5.23
CA LEU A 18 0.25 -8.51 4.27
C LEU A 18 1.18 -7.30 4.37
N ILE A 19 0.60 -6.10 4.47
CA ILE A 19 1.35 -4.85 4.64
C ILE A 19 2.15 -4.87 5.94
N ILE A 20 1.55 -5.30 7.05
CA ILE A 20 2.26 -5.41 8.34
C ILE A 20 3.44 -6.37 8.22
N LYS A 21 3.24 -7.55 7.61
CA LYS A 21 4.34 -8.51 7.38
C LYS A 21 5.44 -7.89 6.50
N PHE A 22 5.06 -7.17 5.45
CA PHE A 22 6.01 -6.48 4.59
C PHE A 22 6.83 -5.43 5.37
N CYS A 23 6.17 -4.54 6.12
CA CYS A 23 6.83 -3.57 7.00
C CYS A 23 7.80 -4.25 7.98
N GLN A 24 7.41 -5.38 8.56
CA GLN A 24 8.25 -6.13 9.48
C GLN A 24 9.47 -6.77 8.80
N ILE A 25 9.34 -7.22 7.55
CA ILE A 25 10.44 -7.80 6.75
C ILE A 25 11.42 -6.72 6.33
N THR A 26 10.92 -5.62 5.78
CA THR A 26 11.76 -4.52 5.28
C THR A 26 12.27 -3.60 6.39
N ARG A 27 11.69 -3.70 7.59
CA ARG A 27 11.90 -2.78 8.73
C ARG A 27 11.56 -1.33 8.40
N GLN A 28 10.68 -1.11 7.44
CA GLN A 28 10.21 0.22 7.04
C GLN A 28 8.94 0.61 7.81
N SER A 29 8.72 1.91 7.97
CA SER A 29 7.45 2.43 8.47
C SER A 29 6.34 2.18 7.45
N GLN A 30 5.10 2.13 7.92
CA GLN A 30 3.92 2.02 7.07
C GLN A 30 3.78 3.19 6.08
N TYR A 31 4.27 4.38 6.45
CA TYR A 31 4.27 5.56 5.59
C TYR A 31 5.32 5.44 4.49
N ALA A 32 6.49 4.88 4.80
CA ALA A 32 7.51 4.59 3.80
C ALA A 32 7.00 3.53 2.81
N VAL A 33 6.33 2.49 3.31
CA VAL A 33 5.68 1.48 2.46
C VAL A 33 4.60 2.09 1.59
N SER A 34 3.71 2.92 2.15
CA SER A 34 2.67 3.62 1.37
C SER A 34 3.28 4.43 0.22
N ARG A 35 4.31 5.23 0.49
CA ARG A 35 5.00 6.02 -0.55
C ARG A 35 5.71 5.16 -1.59
N LEU A 36 6.34 4.07 -1.16
CA LEU A 36 7.00 3.13 -2.07
C LEU A 36 6.00 2.53 -3.05
N PHE A 37 4.83 2.06 -2.57
CA PHE A 37 3.80 1.50 -3.44
C PHE A 37 3.18 2.56 -4.36
N TRP A 38 2.98 3.80 -3.88
CA TRP A 38 2.57 4.90 -4.75
C TRP A 38 3.63 5.24 -5.82
N PHE A 39 4.92 5.16 -5.49
CA PHE A 39 6.01 5.33 -6.45
C PHE A 39 6.03 4.20 -7.50
N ILE A 40 5.88 2.94 -7.08
CA ILE A 40 5.78 1.81 -8.01
C ILE A 40 4.56 1.97 -8.93
N THR A 41 3.42 2.40 -8.38
CA THR A 41 2.22 2.71 -9.17
C THR A 41 2.51 3.79 -10.22
N ALA A 42 3.23 4.85 -9.85
CA ALA A 42 3.60 5.91 -10.77
C ALA A 42 4.48 5.39 -11.92
N LEU A 43 5.46 4.53 -11.62
CA LEU A 43 6.31 3.88 -12.61
C LEU A 43 5.51 2.96 -13.55
N ASP A 44 4.54 2.22 -13.01
CA ASP A 44 3.70 1.36 -13.84
C ASP A 44 2.77 2.16 -14.76
N GLN A 45 2.23 3.28 -14.27
CA GLN A 45 1.50 4.23 -15.12
C GLN A 45 2.38 4.80 -16.23
N LEU A 46 3.64 5.11 -15.93
CA LEU A 46 4.60 5.56 -16.93
C LEU A 46 4.89 4.47 -17.97
N ARG A 47 4.97 3.20 -17.57
CA ARG A 47 5.16 2.05 -18.47
C ARG A 47 4.00 1.90 -19.47
N ILE A 48 2.77 2.13 -19.01
CA ILE A 48 1.55 1.93 -19.83
C ILE A 48 1.19 3.17 -20.65
N ALA A 49 1.74 4.33 -20.33
CA ALA A 49 1.51 5.59 -21.04
C ALA A 49 1.94 5.52 -22.52
N THR A 50 0.95 5.52 -23.42
CA THR A 50 1.16 5.42 -24.88
C THR A 50 1.24 6.77 -25.59
N THR A 51 0.69 7.83 -24.99
CA THR A 51 0.69 9.18 -25.59
C THR A 51 1.75 10.07 -24.95
N LEU A 52 2.29 11.03 -25.71
CA LEU A 52 3.30 11.97 -25.21
C LEU A 52 2.80 12.72 -23.97
N THR A 53 1.55 13.21 -23.98
CA THR A 53 0.95 13.89 -22.83
C THR A 53 0.88 12.98 -21.61
N SER A 54 0.42 11.73 -21.77
CA SER A 54 0.37 10.76 -20.66
C SER A 54 1.76 10.42 -20.12
N GLN A 55 2.79 10.35 -20.98
CA GLN A 55 4.15 10.09 -20.58
C GLN A 55 4.75 11.25 -19.77
N ILE A 56 4.48 12.50 -20.18
CA ILE A 56 4.92 13.68 -19.44
C ILE A 56 4.26 13.70 -18.05
N ILE A 57 2.94 13.50 -17.98
CA ILE A 57 2.21 13.52 -16.70
C ILE A 57 2.67 12.38 -15.78
N ALA A 58 2.72 11.15 -16.30
CA ALA A 58 3.16 9.99 -15.53
C ALA A 58 4.64 10.10 -15.13
N GLY A 59 5.48 10.71 -15.96
CA GLY A 59 6.89 10.97 -15.68
C GLY A 59 7.06 11.97 -14.54
N LEU A 60 6.36 13.11 -14.59
CA LEU A 60 6.36 14.10 -13.52
C LEU A 60 5.81 13.50 -12.21
N PHE A 61 4.73 12.73 -12.29
CA PHE A 61 4.17 12.03 -11.12
C PHE A 61 5.16 11.03 -10.53
N SER A 62 5.87 10.28 -11.38
CA SER A 62 6.92 9.34 -10.95
C SER A 62 8.08 10.05 -10.24
N VAL A 63 8.56 11.17 -10.78
CA VAL A 63 9.63 11.97 -10.16
C VAL A 63 9.17 12.54 -8.82
N PHE A 64 7.94 13.07 -8.75
CA PHE A 64 7.35 13.56 -7.51
C PHE A 64 7.24 12.45 -6.45
N MET A 65 6.73 11.28 -6.85
CA MET A 65 6.63 10.14 -5.95
C MET A 65 8.00 9.61 -5.52
N MET A 66 9.00 9.61 -6.41
CA MET A 66 10.38 9.26 -6.07
C MET A 66 10.95 10.22 -5.02
N PHE A 67 10.78 11.52 -5.23
CA PHE A 67 11.28 12.54 -4.31
C PHE A 67 10.62 12.44 -2.94
N THR A 68 9.29 12.24 -2.90
CA THR A 68 8.58 12.06 -1.63
C THR A 68 8.91 10.72 -0.98
N ALA A 69 9.12 9.65 -1.74
CA ALA A 69 9.55 8.37 -1.18
C ALA A 69 10.97 8.44 -0.57
N SER A 70 11.87 9.24 -1.13
CA SER A 70 13.26 9.37 -0.65
C SER A 70 13.44 10.36 0.50
N THR A 71 12.77 11.51 0.45
CA THR A 71 12.94 12.59 1.45
C THR A 71 11.86 12.59 2.53
N ARG A 72 10.66 12.18 2.12
CA ARG A 72 9.38 12.11 2.85
C ARG A 72 9.15 10.90 3.73
N ALA A 73 9.98 9.86 3.64
CA ALA A 73 9.58 8.46 3.88
C ALA A 73 8.71 8.23 5.13
N ASP A 74 9.00 8.88 6.26
CA ASP A 74 8.29 8.66 7.53
C ASP A 74 7.22 9.70 7.89
N MET A 75 6.97 10.70 7.04
CA MET A 75 5.89 11.67 7.29
C MET A 75 4.51 11.00 7.18
N PRO A 76 3.51 11.38 8.00
CA PRO A 76 2.17 10.82 7.92
C PRO A 76 1.60 10.90 6.50
N ALA A 77 1.03 9.79 6.03
CA ALA A 77 0.32 9.72 4.77
C ALA A 77 -1.18 9.82 5.02
N PHE A 78 -1.89 10.58 4.21
CA PHE A 78 -3.34 10.66 4.25
C PHE A 78 -3.93 9.60 3.33
N SER A 79 -5.01 8.96 3.77
CA SER A 79 -5.81 8.06 2.94
C SER A 79 -7.28 8.42 3.06
N MET A 80 -8.01 8.27 1.95
CA MET A 80 -9.42 8.61 1.88
C MET A 80 -10.26 7.35 1.64
N ALA A 81 -11.24 7.09 2.52
CA ALA A 81 -12.08 5.90 2.43
C ALA A 81 -12.86 5.82 1.11
N TRP A 82 -13.37 6.95 0.61
CA TRP A 82 -14.07 6.99 -0.68
C TRP A 82 -13.13 6.59 -1.84
N PHE A 83 -11.87 7.04 -1.81
CA PHE A 83 -10.88 6.73 -2.84
C PHE A 83 -10.53 5.25 -2.83
N ARG A 84 -10.36 4.63 -1.65
CA ARG A 84 -10.18 3.17 -1.52
C ARG A 84 -11.34 2.38 -2.09
N MET A 85 -12.57 2.82 -1.85
CA MET A 85 -13.75 2.16 -2.42
C MET A 85 -13.80 2.27 -3.94
N VAL A 86 -13.45 3.43 -4.50
CA VAL A 86 -13.35 3.61 -5.96
C VAL A 86 -12.26 2.72 -6.54
N ALA A 87 -11.08 2.68 -5.92
CA ALA A 87 -9.98 1.80 -6.33
C ALA A 87 -10.35 0.31 -6.26
N LEU A 88 -11.15 -0.09 -5.25
CA LEU A 88 -11.67 -1.46 -5.14
C LEU A 88 -12.64 -1.80 -6.29
N VAL A 89 -13.53 -0.87 -6.64
CA VAL A 89 -14.45 -1.06 -7.77
C VAL A 89 -13.66 -1.20 -9.07
N PHE A 90 -12.67 -0.34 -9.32
CA PHE A 90 -11.84 -0.45 -10.51
C PHE A 90 -11.03 -1.76 -10.53
N LEU A 91 -10.45 -2.18 -9.41
CA LEU A 91 -9.79 -3.47 -9.33
C LEU A 91 -10.76 -4.62 -9.69
N ALA A 92 -11.99 -4.58 -9.19
CA ALA A 92 -12.98 -5.61 -9.48
C ALA A 92 -13.36 -5.62 -10.98
N LEU A 93 -13.51 -4.45 -11.60
CA LEU A 93 -13.77 -4.32 -13.04
C LEU A 93 -12.60 -4.86 -13.87
N ASP A 94 -11.37 -4.52 -13.51
CA ASP A 94 -10.18 -4.97 -14.25
C ASP A 94 -9.96 -6.48 -14.09
N VAL A 95 -10.20 -7.04 -12.90
CA VAL A 95 -10.17 -8.50 -12.70
C VAL A 95 -11.26 -9.19 -13.52
N PHE A 96 -12.49 -8.66 -13.52
CA PHE A 96 -13.59 -9.21 -14.30
C PHE A 96 -13.29 -9.16 -15.81
N SER A 97 -12.79 -8.01 -16.30
CA SER A 97 -12.33 -7.85 -17.67
C SER A 97 -11.20 -8.82 -18.02
N GLY A 98 -10.23 -8.99 -17.13
CA GLY A 98 -9.11 -9.93 -17.31
C GLY A 98 -9.56 -11.39 -17.37
N ILE A 99 -10.58 -11.78 -16.60
CA ILE A 99 -11.18 -13.12 -16.67
C ILE A 99 -11.90 -13.34 -18.01
N ILE A 100 -12.63 -12.35 -18.52
CA ILE A 100 -13.41 -12.49 -19.76
C ILE A 100 -12.52 -12.42 -21.00
N SER A 101 -11.59 -11.46 -21.04
CA SER A 101 -10.77 -11.16 -22.22
C SER A 101 -9.42 -11.87 -22.23
N GLY A 102 -8.99 -12.42 -21.09
CA GLY A 102 -7.63 -12.94 -20.88
C GLY A 102 -6.56 -11.86 -20.74
N ALA A 103 -6.92 -10.58 -20.84
CA ALA A 103 -5.98 -9.46 -20.74
C ALA A 103 -5.87 -8.97 -19.29
N TRP A 104 -4.84 -9.39 -18.58
CA TRP A 104 -4.57 -9.00 -17.20
C TRP A 104 -3.83 -7.66 -17.04
N ARG A 105 -3.55 -6.98 -18.16
CA ARG A 105 -2.70 -5.79 -18.18
C ARG A 105 -3.45 -4.61 -17.55
N GLY A 106 -2.92 -4.09 -16.43
CA GLY A 106 -3.49 -2.93 -15.72
C GLY A 106 -4.14 -3.30 -14.38
N VAL A 107 -4.43 -4.57 -14.12
CA VAL A 107 -4.97 -5.07 -12.84
C VAL A 107 -3.99 -4.75 -11.70
N GLU A 108 -2.69 -4.81 -11.99
CA GLU A 108 -1.61 -4.51 -11.05
C GLU A 108 -1.70 -3.08 -10.49
N ILE A 109 -2.17 -2.11 -11.27
CA ILE A 109 -2.23 -0.69 -10.87
C ILE A 109 -3.11 -0.54 -9.63
N TRP A 110 -4.36 -1.01 -9.69
CA TRP A 110 -5.30 -0.81 -8.58
C TRP A 110 -4.95 -1.65 -7.37
N LEU A 111 -4.32 -2.81 -7.57
CA LEU A 111 -3.79 -3.60 -6.47
C LEU A 111 -2.68 -2.83 -5.74
N LEU A 112 -1.75 -2.21 -6.45
CA LEU A 112 -0.69 -1.39 -5.88
C LEU A 112 -1.24 -0.13 -5.18
N VAL A 113 -2.22 0.54 -5.80
CA VAL A 113 -2.93 1.70 -5.21
C VAL A 113 -3.59 1.30 -3.88
N LEU A 114 -4.31 0.18 -3.84
CA LEU A 114 -4.95 -0.29 -2.61
C LEU A 114 -3.91 -0.65 -1.55
N PHE A 115 -2.79 -1.29 -1.92
CA PHE A 115 -1.68 -1.52 -1.01
C PHE A 115 -1.16 -0.21 -0.39
N ALA A 116 -0.94 0.82 -1.23
CA ALA A 116 -0.44 2.11 -0.80
C ALA A 116 -1.41 2.82 0.16
N GLU A 117 -2.70 2.83 -0.19
CA GLU A 117 -3.75 3.48 0.59
C GLU A 117 -4.01 2.76 1.92
N TYR A 118 -4.14 1.43 1.90
CA TYR A 118 -4.31 0.67 3.15
C TYR A 118 -3.08 0.77 4.04
N ALA A 119 -1.87 0.90 3.49
CA ALA A 119 -0.67 1.12 4.31
C ALA A 119 -0.73 2.45 5.06
N ALA A 120 -1.26 3.50 4.43
CA ALA A 120 -1.46 4.80 5.06
C ALA A 120 -2.53 4.79 6.16
N THR A 121 -3.45 3.82 6.17
CA THR A 121 -4.44 3.68 7.26
C THR A 121 -3.87 3.07 8.54
N ILE A 122 -2.70 2.43 8.48
CA ILE A 122 -2.12 1.75 9.63
C ILE A 122 -1.53 2.80 10.57
N THR A 123 -2.03 2.86 11.80
CA THR A 123 -1.49 3.79 12.81
C THR A 123 -0.24 3.25 13.46
N THR A 124 -0.12 1.93 13.60
CA THR A 124 0.96 1.31 14.38
C THR A 124 1.28 -0.08 13.85
N VAL A 125 2.55 -0.32 13.50
CA VAL A 125 3.02 -1.65 13.09
C VAL A 125 3.41 -2.43 14.36
N PRO A 126 2.78 -3.59 14.64
CA PRO A 126 3.10 -4.36 15.83
C PRO A 126 4.53 -4.93 15.75
N PRO A 127 5.26 -5.04 16.88
CA PRO A 127 6.59 -5.65 16.89
C PRO A 127 6.49 -7.14 16.56
N ARG A 128 7.50 -7.66 15.85
CA ARG A 128 7.62 -9.09 15.50
C ARG A 128 7.45 -9.98 16.72
N GLU A 129 6.73 -11.09 16.54
CA GLU A 129 6.38 -12.04 17.62
C GLU A 129 7.61 -12.63 18.30
N ASP A 130 8.68 -12.90 17.56
CA ASP A 130 9.96 -13.38 18.10
C ASP A 130 10.51 -12.44 19.19
N ARG A 131 10.39 -11.12 18.97
CA ARG A 131 10.84 -10.11 19.94
C ARG A 131 9.94 -10.04 21.17
N LYS A 132 8.64 -10.39 21.04
CA LYS A 132 7.72 -10.51 22.17
C LYS A 132 8.04 -11.75 23.02
N ALA A 133 8.39 -12.86 22.39
CA ALA A 133 8.83 -14.08 23.08
C ALA A 133 10.12 -13.81 23.88
N THR A 134 11.13 -13.20 23.26
CA THR A 134 12.39 -12.84 23.96
C THR A 134 12.16 -11.83 25.09
N ARG A 135 11.29 -10.83 24.92
CA ARG A 135 10.98 -9.85 25.97
C ARG A 135 10.22 -10.48 27.15
N LYS A 136 9.32 -11.43 26.89
CA LYS A 136 8.63 -12.18 27.96
C LYS A 136 9.57 -13.11 28.73
N LEU A 137 10.71 -13.49 28.17
CA LEU A 137 11.76 -14.29 28.82
C LEU A 137 12.75 -13.46 29.66
N ARG A 138 12.67 -12.10 29.63
CA ARG A 138 13.44 -11.20 30.50
C ARG A 138 12.65 -10.59 31.70
N PRO A 139 11.80 -11.30 32.46
CA PRO A 139 11.14 -10.74 33.63
C PRO A 139 12.06 -10.76 34.88
N GLY A 140 13.38 -10.55 34.72
CA GLY A 140 14.37 -10.68 35.81
C GLY A 140 15.40 -9.55 35.92
N GLU A 141 15.43 -8.56 35.03
CA GLU A 141 16.47 -7.51 35.02
C GLU A 141 16.00 -6.16 35.59
N ALA A 142 14.82 -6.08 36.21
CA ALA A 142 14.26 -4.83 36.77
C ALA A 142 14.50 -4.64 38.28
N SER A 143 15.49 -5.32 38.87
CA SER A 143 15.85 -5.14 40.28
C SER A 143 17.34 -5.39 40.52
N ARG A 144 18.21 -4.50 40.02
CA ARG A 144 19.56 -4.23 40.56
C ARG A 144 19.94 -2.79 40.31
#